data_AF-A0A4V4LES8-F1
#
_entry.id   AF-A0A4V4LES8-F1
#
_cell.length_a   1.000
_cell.length_b   1.000
_cell.length_c   1.000
_cell.angle_alpha   90.00
_cell.angle_beta   90.00
_cell.angle_gamma   90.00
#
_symmetry.space_group_name_H-M   'P 1'
#
loop_
_entity.id
_entity.type
_entity.pdbx_description
1 polymer ?
#
loop_
_entity_poly.entity_id
_entity_poly.type
_entity_poly.pdbx_seq_one_letter_code
_entity_poly.pdbx_strand_id
1 'polypeptide(L)'
;MSYTLHLQILISALCLLFCKPSCATPNNGRLDLQLPFVPVKTPPLSKEHNFTLRHIYHKGSHRYPRLFRKIDIHHDSLVQDGTKESCCEGEATSTAFAVKSNALEIQRLSDRSRHSIDSLLEAGEFLGEPVSLTSDAWTIDRISGPDVSDKSTVLSFAHIAANAYVDPPHGGGEWTNIGGGFNYTEDFGWERDGLRGHVFADTENKTVIIGLKGTSLPYFDDGETSNNDILNDNLFGSCCCGQGGQYAWKKVCDCQTSTSTCNSSCLMTSLRRKSSYYHAARHLYHNITAIYPDADVWLTGHSLGGVVSSLLGLTYGLPTITFEAFPDALAARRLSLPTPPGYSIGDVEKHYTAIYHFGHTADPVGKCLS
;
A
#
# COMPACT_ATOMS: atom_id res chain seq x y z
N MET A 1 -1.77 31.47 -71.06
CA MET A 1 -2.29 30.69 -69.91
C MET A 1 -1.13 30.39 -68.96
N SER A 2 -0.81 31.29 -68.02
CA SER A 2 -0.04 30.97 -66.79
C SER A 2 0.14 32.18 -65.85
N TYR A 3 -0.81 33.14 -65.80
CA TYR A 3 -0.67 34.34 -64.96
C TYR A 3 -1.92 34.71 -64.15
N THR A 4 -2.99 33.91 -64.21
CA THR A 4 -4.22 34.14 -63.44
C THR A 4 -4.32 33.31 -62.16
N LEU A 5 -3.44 32.32 -61.94
CA LEU A 5 -3.49 31.46 -60.75
C LEU A 5 -2.67 31.99 -59.56
N HIS A 6 -1.67 32.85 -59.78
CA HIS A 6 -0.82 33.37 -58.68
C HIS A 6 -1.41 34.58 -57.95
N LEU A 7 -2.38 35.29 -58.53
CA LEU A 7 -3.01 36.44 -57.87
C LEU A 7 -4.11 36.06 -56.86
N GLN A 8 -4.74 34.90 -57.02
CA GLN A 8 -5.77 34.42 -56.08
C GLN A 8 -5.19 33.83 -54.78
N ILE A 9 -3.96 33.31 -54.81
CA ILE A 9 -3.33 32.72 -53.61
C ILE A 9 -2.76 33.80 -52.68
N LEU A 10 -2.29 34.94 -53.21
CA LEU A 10 -1.79 36.04 -52.38
C LEU A 10 -2.90 36.84 -51.68
N ILE A 11 -4.11 36.89 -52.25
CA ILE A 11 -5.24 37.63 -51.63
C ILE A 11 -5.88 36.81 -50.50
N SER A 12 -5.83 35.47 -50.53
CA SER A 12 -6.36 34.65 -49.42
C SER A 12 -5.41 34.59 -48.21
N ALA A 13 -4.11 34.80 -48.40
CA ALA A 13 -3.12 34.77 -47.32
C ALA A 13 -3.06 36.07 -46.49
N LEU A 14 -3.43 37.23 -47.07
CA LEU A 14 -3.42 38.51 -46.34
C LEU A 14 -4.67 38.73 -45.46
N CYS A 15 -5.77 38.02 -45.70
CA CYS A 15 -6.99 38.14 -44.87
C CYS A 15 -6.90 37.38 -43.53
N LEU A 16 -5.91 36.51 -43.34
CA LEU A 16 -5.75 35.74 -42.09
C LEU A 16 -4.87 36.43 -41.03
N LEU A 17 -4.24 37.56 -41.35
CA LEU A 17 -3.30 38.25 -40.45
C LEU A 17 -3.87 39.50 -39.75
N PHE A 18 -5.13 39.89 -39.99
CA PHE A 18 -5.72 41.09 -39.37
C PHE A 18 -7.13 40.91 -38.78
N CYS A 19 -7.59 39.68 -38.56
CA CYS A 19 -8.84 39.46 -37.83
C CYS A 19 -8.55 39.36 -36.32
N LYS A 20 -8.62 40.48 -35.59
CA LYS A 20 -8.88 40.44 -34.15
C LYS A 20 -10.29 39.88 -33.95
N PRO A 21 -10.50 38.81 -33.17
CA PRO A 21 -11.82 38.51 -32.69
C PRO A 21 -12.15 39.49 -31.56
N SER A 22 -13.07 40.41 -31.82
CA SER A 22 -13.83 41.06 -30.75
C SER A 22 -14.55 39.97 -29.96
N CYS A 23 -14.34 39.93 -28.64
CA CYS A 23 -15.15 39.16 -27.72
C CYS A 23 -16.63 39.58 -27.85
N ALA A 24 -17.42 38.76 -28.52
CA ALA A 24 -18.85 38.67 -28.26
C ALA A 24 -19.04 37.67 -27.12
N THR A 25 -19.60 38.12 -26.00
CA THR A 25 -19.96 37.28 -24.86
C THR A 25 -20.98 36.21 -25.30
N PRO A 26 -20.66 34.91 -25.25
CA PRO A 26 -21.64 33.87 -25.50
C PRO A 26 -22.54 33.74 -24.27
N ASN A 27 -23.84 33.77 -24.52
CA ASN A 27 -24.90 33.57 -23.56
C ASN A 27 -24.70 32.24 -22.83
N ASN A 28 -24.83 32.26 -21.50
CA ASN A 28 -24.41 31.22 -20.57
C ASN A 28 -25.42 30.05 -20.54
N GLY A 29 -25.48 29.29 -21.64
CA GLY A 29 -26.24 28.04 -21.72
C GLY A 29 -25.37 26.85 -21.31
N ARG A 30 -25.06 26.72 -20.02
CA ARG A 30 -24.47 25.51 -19.46
C ARG A 30 -25.47 24.37 -19.66
N LEU A 31 -25.15 23.44 -20.57
CA LEU A 31 -25.65 22.07 -20.44
C LEU A 31 -24.94 21.51 -19.21
N ASP A 32 -25.56 21.72 -18.04
CA ASP A 32 -25.20 21.02 -16.82
C ASP A 32 -25.48 19.54 -17.08
N LEU A 33 -24.45 18.81 -17.50
CA LEU A 33 -24.44 17.37 -17.40
C LEU A 33 -24.38 17.05 -15.90
N GLN A 34 -25.56 17.05 -15.29
CA GLN A 34 -25.72 16.73 -13.88
C GLN A 34 -25.43 15.24 -13.74
N LEU A 35 -24.16 14.92 -13.48
CA LEU A 35 -23.75 13.61 -13.00
C LEU A 35 -24.68 13.27 -11.83
N PRO A 36 -25.26 12.06 -11.78
CA PRO A 36 -26.18 11.71 -10.71
C PRO A 36 -25.47 11.97 -9.39
N PHE A 37 -26.09 12.81 -8.55
CA PHE A 37 -25.67 13.01 -7.17
C PHE A 37 -25.72 11.64 -6.50
N VAL A 38 -24.56 10.99 -6.38
CA VAL A 38 -24.40 9.85 -5.49
C VAL A 38 -24.36 10.48 -4.10
N PRO A 39 -25.39 10.29 -3.25
CA PRO A 39 -25.34 10.81 -1.90
C PRO A 39 -24.07 10.27 -1.24
N VAL A 40 -23.18 11.18 -0.83
CA VAL A 40 -22.04 10.83 0.01
C VAL A 40 -22.64 10.23 1.27
N LYS A 41 -22.58 8.90 1.40
CA LYS A 41 -22.99 8.21 2.63
C LYS A 41 -22.15 8.81 3.73
N THR A 42 -22.76 9.64 4.57
CA THR A 42 -22.08 10.13 5.77
C THR A 42 -21.82 8.89 6.63
N PRO A 43 -20.56 8.53 6.91
CA PRO A 43 -20.29 7.34 7.72
C PRO A 43 -20.97 7.51 9.09
N PRO A 44 -21.55 6.44 9.66
CA PRO A 44 -22.14 6.50 10.99
C PRO A 44 -21.10 6.99 12.01
N LEU A 45 -21.55 7.78 13.00
CA LEU A 45 -20.68 8.45 13.98
C LEU A 45 -19.73 7.49 14.71
N SER A 46 -20.21 6.27 14.97
CA SER A 46 -19.43 5.14 15.47
C SER A 46 -20.12 3.84 15.05
N LYS A 47 -19.35 2.84 14.63
CA LYS A 47 -19.85 1.48 14.32
C LYS A 47 -18.94 0.45 14.98
N GLU A 48 -19.54 -0.62 15.51
CA GLU A 48 -18.80 -1.80 15.95
C GLU A 48 -18.77 -2.84 14.84
N HIS A 49 -17.62 -3.46 14.66
CA HIS A 49 -17.35 -4.49 13.68
C HIS A 49 -16.80 -5.71 14.40
N ASN A 50 -17.13 -6.89 13.89
CA ASN A 50 -16.54 -8.13 14.37
C ASN A 50 -15.87 -8.85 13.21
N PHE A 51 -14.55 -8.91 13.24
CA PHE A 51 -13.73 -9.40 12.13
C PHE A 51 -13.32 -10.85 12.35
N THR A 52 -13.37 -11.65 11.30
CA THR A 52 -12.87 -13.03 11.32
C THR A 52 -11.95 -13.27 10.14
N LEU A 53 -10.94 -14.13 10.31
CA LEU A 53 -10.03 -14.49 9.23
C LEU A 53 -10.81 -15.20 8.12
N ARG A 54 -10.70 -14.70 6.88
CA ARG A 54 -11.36 -15.28 5.70
C ARG A 54 -10.37 -15.92 4.76
N HIS A 55 -9.24 -15.27 4.55
CA HIS A 55 -8.29 -15.69 3.53
C HIS A 55 -6.85 -15.49 3.98
N ILE A 56 -5.99 -16.41 3.55
CA ILE A 56 -4.54 -16.24 3.64
C ILE A 56 -4.02 -16.21 2.21
N TYR A 57 -3.27 -15.18 1.86
CA TYR A 57 -2.62 -15.02 0.57
C TYR A 57 -1.11 -15.13 0.72
N HIS A 58 -0.48 -15.72 -0.28
CA HIS A 58 0.96 -15.70 -0.44
C HIS A 58 1.32 -15.27 -1.86
N LYS A 59 2.05 -14.16 -1.96
CA LYS A 59 2.55 -13.64 -3.23
C LYS A 59 4.07 -13.79 -3.28
N GLY A 60 4.53 -14.67 -4.17
CA GLY A 60 5.95 -14.92 -4.34
C GLY A 60 6.71 -13.68 -4.81
N SER A 61 8.00 -13.60 -4.47
CA SER A 61 8.79 -12.36 -4.64
C SER A 61 10.01 -12.51 -5.56
N HIS A 62 11.08 -13.17 -5.12
CA HIS A 62 12.36 -13.18 -5.85
C HIS A 62 12.55 -14.47 -6.65
N ARG A 63 12.41 -15.62 -5.98
CA ARG A 63 12.55 -16.93 -6.61
C ARG A 63 11.28 -17.29 -7.40
N TYR A 64 10.12 -16.89 -6.90
CA TYR A 64 8.83 -17.21 -7.51
C TYR A 64 7.98 -15.94 -7.80
N PRO A 65 8.47 -14.98 -8.60
CA PRO A 65 7.80 -13.69 -8.83
C PRO A 65 6.42 -13.81 -9.48
N ARG A 66 6.10 -14.93 -10.14
CA ARG A 66 4.79 -15.20 -10.75
C ARG A 66 3.85 -16.00 -9.86
N LEU A 67 4.35 -16.54 -8.73
CA LEU A 67 3.54 -17.31 -7.82
C LEU A 67 2.57 -16.39 -7.09
N PHE A 68 1.31 -16.81 -7.05
CA PHE A 68 0.29 -16.20 -6.23
C PHE A 68 -0.71 -17.27 -5.81
N ARG A 69 -0.80 -17.51 -4.51
CA ARG A 69 -1.64 -18.56 -3.92
C ARG A 69 -2.53 -18.01 -2.83
N LYS A 70 -3.64 -18.69 -2.59
CA LYS A 70 -4.60 -18.38 -1.53
C LYS A 70 -5.16 -19.63 -0.88
N ILE A 71 -5.40 -19.54 0.43
CA ILE A 71 -6.25 -20.45 1.19
C ILE A 71 -7.51 -19.68 1.63
N ASP A 72 -8.65 -20.36 1.51
CA ASP A 72 -9.91 -19.95 2.12
C ASP A 72 -10.06 -20.59 3.50
N ILE A 73 -10.35 -19.78 4.52
CA ILE A 73 -10.51 -20.21 5.90
C ILE A 73 -12.00 -20.38 6.18
N HIS A 74 -12.38 -21.62 6.53
CA HIS A 74 -13.73 -21.98 6.90
C HIS A 74 -13.93 -21.84 8.42
N HIS A 75 -15.18 -21.71 8.87
CA HIS A 75 -15.48 -21.46 10.30
C HIS A 75 -15.06 -22.61 11.23
N ASP A 76 -14.88 -23.80 10.68
CA ASP A 76 -14.39 -25.01 11.35
C ASP A 76 -12.86 -25.18 11.27
N SER A 77 -12.17 -24.31 10.52
CA SER A 77 -10.71 -24.33 10.41
C SER A 77 -10.07 -23.89 11.73
N LEU A 78 -9.22 -24.74 12.30
CA LEU A 78 -8.52 -24.48 13.56
C LEU A 78 -7.36 -23.50 13.31
N VAL A 79 -7.58 -22.20 13.46
CA VAL A 79 -6.52 -21.19 13.32
C VAL A 79 -5.80 -21.02 14.65
N GLN A 80 -4.48 -21.17 14.65
CA GLN A 80 -3.66 -20.93 15.84
C GLN A 80 -3.65 -19.43 16.19
N ASP A 81 -3.71 -19.11 17.47
CA ASP A 81 -3.57 -17.74 17.94
C ASP A 81 -2.07 -17.40 18.01
N GLY A 82 -1.62 -16.42 17.22
CA GLY A 82 -0.23 -16.02 17.13
C GLY A 82 0.31 -15.34 18.39
N THR A 83 -0.55 -15.08 19.37
CA THR A 83 -0.18 -14.49 20.66
C THR A 83 -0.01 -15.50 21.80
N LYS A 84 -0.33 -16.78 21.57
CA LYS A 84 -0.13 -17.85 22.56
C LYS A 84 1.22 -18.54 22.31
N GLU A 85 2.07 -18.60 23.34
CA GLU A 85 3.30 -19.42 23.29
C GLU A 85 2.96 -20.90 23.02
N SER A 86 3.83 -21.59 22.29
CA SER A 86 3.74 -23.02 21.92
C SER A 86 3.56 -24.01 23.10
N CYS A 87 3.53 -23.54 24.35
CA CYS A 87 3.48 -24.39 25.55
C CYS A 87 2.09 -24.97 25.84
N CYS A 88 1.03 -24.47 25.20
CA CYS A 88 -0.33 -24.95 25.39
C CYS A 88 -0.94 -25.35 24.04
N GLU A 89 -0.67 -26.58 23.60
CA GLU A 89 -1.44 -27.20 22.53
C GLU A 89 -2.93 -27.22 22.91
N GLY A 90 -3.78 -26.76 21.99
CA GLY A 90 -5.21 -27.03 22.04
C GLY A 90 -6.08 -25.95 22.67
N GLU A 91 -6.21 -24.80 21.99
CA GLU A 91 -7.50 -24.13 21.94
C GLU A 91 -7.58 -23.30 20.64
N ALA A 92 -8.08 -23.96 19.60
CA ALA A 92 -8.44 -23.31 18.35
C ALA A 92 -9.70 -22.48 18.59
N THR A 93 -9.52 -21.25 19.02
CA THR A 93 -10.59 -20.27 19.04
C THR A 93 -10.65 -19.59 17.68
N SER A 94 -11.81 -19.68 17.03
CA SER A 94 -12.24 -18.70 16.03
C SER A 94 -12.20 -17.32 16.70
N THR A 95 -11.05 -16.64 16.63
CA THR A 95 -10.83 -15.36 17.30
C THR A 95 -11.48 -14.28 16.45
N ALA A 96 -12.74 -13.99 16.78
CA ALA A 96 -13.44 -12.85 16.23
C ALA A 96 -12.89 -11.58 16.92
N PHE A 97 -12.48 -10.59 16.14
CA PHE A 97 -11.87 -9.36 16.63
C PHE A 97 -12.89 -8.22 16.62
N ALA A 98 -13.28 -7.77 17.82
CA ALA A 98 -14.14 -6.62 17.98
C ALA A 98 -13.34 -5.33 17.74
N VAL A 99 -13.82 -4.48 16.83
CA VAL A 99 -13.17 -3.24 16.41
C VAL A 99 -14.23 -2.15 16.32
N LYS A 100 -13.92 -0.96 16.83
CA LYS A 100 -14.76 0.22 16.65
C LYS A 100 -14.21 1.06 15.51
N SER A 101 -15.11 1.71 14.79
CA SER A 101 -14.76 2.69 13.77
C SER A 101 -15.43 4.03 14.05
N ASN A 102 -14.78 5.09 13.60
CA ASN A 102 -15.32 6.45 13.57
C ASN A 102 -15.11 7.07 12.18
N ALA A 103 -15.80 8.19 11.94
CA ALA A 103 -15.57 8.97 10.74
C ALA A 103 -14.23 9.72 10.86
N LEU A 104 -13.33 9.55 9.88
CA LEU A 104 -12.06 10.26 9.78
C LEU A 104 -11.96 11.01 8.45
N GLU A 105 -11.14 12.06 8.45
CA GLU A 105 -10.78 12.80 7.23
C GLU A 105 -9.47 12.25 6.68
N ILE A 106 -9.46 11.97 5.37
CA ILE A 106 -8.28 11.51 4.66
C ILE A 106 -8.07 12.35 3.39
N GLN A 107 -6.87 12.88 3.22
CA GLN A 107 -6.43 13.53 1.99
C GLN A 107 -5.76 12.50 1.10
N ARG A 108 -6.33 12.27 -0.09
CA ARG A 108 -5.86 11.23 -1.02
C ARG A 108 -6.13 11.62 -2.47
N LEU A 109 -5.53 10.89 -3.40
CA LEU A 109 -5.80 11.07 -4.82
C LEU A 109 -7.27 10.77 -5.14
N SER A 110 -7.85 11.57 -6.04
CA SER A 110 -9.19 11.38 -6.56
C SER A 110 -9.29 10.09 -7.40
N ASP A 111 -8.36 9.91 -8.34
CA ASP A 111 -8.19 8.69 -9.12
C ASP A 111 -7.08 7.81 -8.52
N ARG A 112 -7.49 6.65 -8.02
CA ARG A 112 -6.65 5.65 -7.36
C ARG A 112 -6.68 4.31 -8.11
N SER A 113 -7.15 4.33 -9.36
CA SER A 113 -7.20 3.15 -10.19
C SER A 113 -5.79 2.59 -10.40
N ARG A 114 -5.71 1.27 -10.60
CA ARG A 114 -4.44 0.58 -10.84
C ARG A 114 -3.63 1.25 -11.95
N HIS A 115 -4.28 1.58 -13.06
CA HIS A 115 -3.64 2.20 -14.23
C HIS A 115 -3.06 3.58 -13.91
N SER A 116 -3.82 4.43 -13.23
CA SER A 116 -3.37 5.79 -12.89
C SER A 116 -2.22 5.78 -11.90
N ILE A 117 -2.29 4.94 -10.86
CA ILE A 117 -1.18 4.76 -9.92
C ILE A 117 0.06 4.17 -10.61
N ASP A 118 -0.08 3.12 -11.43
CA ASP A 118 1.04 2.54 -12.18
C ASP A 118 1.74 3.60 -13.06
N SER A 119 0.95 4.43 -13.74
CA SER A 119 1.46 5.51 -14.60
C SER A 119 2.21 6.58 -13.82
N LEU A 120 1.70 6.99 -12.65
CA LEU A 120 2.37 7.96 -11.78
C LEU A 120 3.70 7.43 -11.25
N LEU A 121 3.72 6.17 -10.80
CA LEU A 121 4.94 5.54 -10.30
C LEU A 121 5.97 5.38 -11.43
N GLU A 122 5.55 4.96 -12.64
CA GLU A 122 6.41 4.88 -13.84
C GLU A 122 7.00 6.24 -14.23
N ALA A 123 6.17 7.28 -14.29
CA ALA A 123 6.64 8.64 -14.56
C ALA A 123 7.63 9.14 -13.51
N GLY A 124 7.37 8.88 -12.22
CA GLY A 124 8.27 9.30 -11.14
C GLY A 124 9.63 8.60 -11.19
N GLU A 125 9.69 7.34 -11.64
CA GLU A 125 10.96 6.67 -11.90
C GLU A 125 11.73 7.33 -13.03
N PHE A 126 11.06 7.64 -14.14
CA PHE A 126 11.70 8.30 -15.28
C PHE A 126 12.28 9.67 -14.88
N LEU A 127 11.57 10.43 -14.05
CA LEU A 127 12.01 11.72 -13.54
C LEU A 127 13.05 11.62 -12.42
N GLY A 128 13.08 10.50 -11.69
CA GLY A 128 13.90 10.33 -10.49
C GLY A 128 13.36 11.09 -9.28
N GLU A 129 12.06 11.39 -9.27
CA GLU A 129 11.33 12.05 -8.16
C GLU A 129 9.81 11.86 -8.31
N PRO A 130 9.02 11.94 -7.22
CA PRO A 130 7.56 11.87 -7.31
C PRO A 130 6.98 12.93 -8.27
N VAL A 131 5.99 12.52 -9.07
CA VAL A 131 5.26 13.45 -9.95
C VAL A 131 4.53 14.49 -9.11
N SER A 132 4.80 15.77 -9.38
CA SER A 132 4.06 16.88 -8.77
C SER A 132 2.69 17.02 -9.43
N LEU A 133 1.64 16.84 -8.63
CA LEU A 133 0.25 16.95 -9.07
C LEU A 133 -0.37 18.25 -8.56
N THR A 134 -1.28 18.81 -9.35
CA THR A 134 -2.08 19.99 -8.98
C THR A 134 -3.10 19.64 -7.89
N SER A 135 -3.57 20.65 -7.15
CA SER A 135 -4.45 20.45 -6.00
C SER A 135 -5.80 19.77 -6.33
N ASP A 136 -6.27 19.90 -7.56
CA ASP A 136 -7.50 19.26 -8.08
C ASP A 136 -7.37 17.75 -8.25
N ALA A 137 -6.15 17.20 -8.30
CA ALA A 137 -5.93 15.75 -8.27
C ALA A 137 -6.22 15.14 -6.89
N TRP A 138 -6.32 15.95 -5.83
CA TRP A 138 -6.46 15.53 -4.44
C TRP A 138 -7.84 15.88 -3.88
N THR A 139 -8.38 15.01 -3.05
CA THR A 139 -9.62 15.24 -2.30
C THR A 139 -9.40 15.03 -0.81
N ILE A 140 -10.22 15.69 0.01
CA ILE A 140 -10.37 15.36 1.43
C ILE A 140 -11.69 14.60 1.56
N ASP A 141 -11.59 13.30 1.76
CA ASP A 141 -12.74 12.42 1.90
C ASP A 141 -13.01 12.17 3.38
N ARG A 142 -14.30 12.12 3.75
CA ARG A 142 -14.74 11.66 5.07
C ARG A 142 -15.14 10.19 4.96
N ILE A 143 -14.34 9.30 5.54
CA ILE A 143 -14.51 7.84 5.42
C ILE A 143 -14.63 7.18 6.80
N SER A 144 -15.08 5.92 6.82
CA SER A 144 -15.02 5.09 8.02
C SER A 144 -13.60 4.55 8.20
N GLY A 145 -13.04 4.71 9.39
CA GLY A 145 -11.75 4.13 9.75
C GLY A 145 -11.71 3.63 11.20
N PRO A 146 -10.69 2.84 11.57
CA PRO A 146 -10.58 2.29 12.91
C PRO A 146 -10.41 3.40 13.95
N ASP A 147 -11.12 3.29 15.07
CA ASP A 147 -11.04 4.26 16.16
C ASP A 147 -9.76 4.04 16.98
N VAL A 148 -8.71 4.79 16.63
CA VAL A 148 -7.41 4.73 17.31
C VAL A 148 -7.43 5.25 18.75
N SER A 149 -8.50 5.93 19.17
CA SER A 149 -8.67 6.36 20.57
C SER A 149 -9.20 5.23 21.46
N ASP A 150 -9.83 4.22 20.87
CA ASP A 150 -10.35 3.04 21.57
C ASP A 150 -9.25 1.99 21.71
N LYS A 151 -8.80 1.75 22.95
CA LYS A 151 -7.69 0.81 23.23
C LYS A 151 -8.00 -0.62 22.77
N SER A 152 -9.25 -1.07 22.86
CA SER A 152 -9.65 -2.39 22.37
C SER A 152 -9.46 -2.50 20.86
N THR A 153 -9.77 -1.45 20.10
CA THR A 153 -9.55 -1.39 18.66
C THR A 153 -8.07 -1.52 18.32
N VAL A 154 -7.21 -0.76 19.00
CA VAL A 154 -5.75 -0.84 18.81
C VAL A 154 -5.22 -2.24 19.15
N LEU A 155 -5.68 -2.83 20.26
CA LEU A 155 -5.29 -4.20 20.65
C LEU A 155 -5.77 -5.24 19.63
N SER A 156 -7.01 -5.15 19.14
CA SER A 156 -7.51 -6.03 18.08
C SER A 156 -6.66 -5.94 16.82
N PHE A 157 -6.24 -4.73 16.42
CA PHE A 157 -5.32 -4.54 15.30
C PHE A 157 -3.94 -5.14 15.55
N ALA A 158 -3.43 -5.07 16.79
CA ALA A 158 -2.17 -5.69 17.18
C ALA A 158 -2.24 -7.22 17.10
N HIS A 159 -3.33 -7.82 17.58
CA HIS A 159 -3.58 -9.26 17.44
C HIS A 159 -3.71 -9.67 15.96
N ILE A 160 -4.40 -8.89 15.13
CA ILE A 160 -4.49 -9.14 13.69
C ILE A 160 -3.10 -9.08 13.03
N ALA A 161 -2.27 -8.09 13.40
CA ALA A 161 -0.91 -7.97 12.90
C ALA A 161 -0.02 -9.15 13.34
N ALA A 162 -0.14 -9.61 14.58
CA ALA A 162 0.55 -10.80 15.08
C ALA A 162 0.07 -12.07 14.37
N ASN A 163 -1.23 -12.21 14.12
CA ASN A 163 -1.80 -13.35 13.41
C ASN A 163 -1.33 -13.46 11.96
N ALA A 164 -0.81 -12.39 11.35
CA ALA A 164 -0.19 -12.47 10.02
C ALA A 164 1.07 -13.35 9.98
N TYR A 165 1.66 -13.65 11.14
CA TYR A 165 2.82 -14.55 11.27
C TYR A 165 2.44 -16.01 11.42
N VAL A 166 1.18 -16.31 11.80
CA VAL A 166 0.73 -17.68 12.00
C VAL A 166 0.70 -18.42 10.68
N ASP A 167 1.20 -19.66 10.67
CA ASP A 167 1.09 -20.53 9.51
C ASP A 167 -0.34 -20.98 9.26
N PRO A 168 -0.69 -21.26 7.99
CA PRO A 168 -2.00 -21.80 7.69
C PRO A 168 -2.28 -23.06 8.52
N PRO A 169 -3.52 -23.25 8.99
CA PRO A 169 -3.88 -24.42 9.79
C PRO A 169 -3.45 -25.73 9.13
N HIS A 170 -2.91 -26.68 9.90
CA HIS A 170 -2.82 -28.07 9.44
C HIS A 170 -4.24 -28.60 9.18
N GLY A 171 -4.57 -28.87 7.90
CA GLY A 171 -5.93 -29.22 7.47
C GLY A 171 -6.85 -28.04 7.16
N GLY A 172 -6.36 -26.80 7.23
CA GLY A 172 -6.97 -25.68 6.53
C GLY A 172 -6.91 -25.92 5.02
N GLY A 173 -7.92 -25.46 4.27
CA GLY A 173 -8.11 -25.85 2.87
C GLY A 173 -6.86 -25.80 1.98
N GLU A 174 -6.92 -26.51 0.86
CA GLU A 174 -5.80 -26.60 -0.11
C GLU A 174 -5.43 -25.22 -0.67
N TRP A 175 -4.12 -24.96 -0.80
CA TRP A 175 -3.63 -23.77 -1.49
C TRP A 175 -4.09 -23.77 -2.94
N THR A 176 -4.79 -22.72 -3.34
CA THR A 176 -5.26 -22.52 -4.72
C THR A 176 -4.40 -21.49 -5.44
N ASN A 177 -4.02 -21.77 -6.69
CA ASN A 177 -3.29 -20.82 -7.54
C ASN A 177 -4.24 -19.73 -8.05
N ILE A 178 -3.86 -18.47 -7.89
CA ILE A 178 -4.60 -17.32 -8.42
C ILE A 178 -3.88 -16.82 -9.68
N GLY A 179 -4.61 -16.73 -10.80
CA GLY A 179 -4.12 -16.03 -11.99
C GLY A 179 -3.48 -16.90 -13.09
N GLY A 180 -3.87 -18.17 -13.21
CA GLY A 180 -3.77 -18.95 -14.46
C GLY A 180 -2.37 -19.22 -15.05
N GLY A 181 -1.28 -18.91 -14.35
CA GLY A 181 0.08 -19.09 -14.85
C GLY A 181 0.82 -20.25 -14.17
N PHE A 182 1.00 -21.35 -14.90
CA PHE A 182 1.79 -22.55 -14.60
C PHE A 182 1.49 -23.28 -13.28
N ASN A 183 1.20 -24.57 -13.40
CA ASN A 183 1.16 -25.51 -12.30
C ASN A 183 2.60 -25.67 -11.77
N TYR A 184 3.01 -24.83 -10.82
CA TYR A 184 4.22 -25.11 -10.05
C TYR A 184 3.93 -26.37 -9.22
N THR A 185 4.28 -27.52 -9.78
CA THR A 185 4.31 -28.84 -9.11
C THR A 185 5.44 -28.94 -8.09
N GLU A 186 5.96 -27.82 -7.60
CA GLU A 186 6.95 -27.82 -6.52
C GLU A 186 6.18 -27.63 -5.21
N ASP A 187 5.86 -28.76 -4.60
CA ASP A 187 5.08 -28.88 -3.36
C ASP A 187 5.86 -28.39 -2.12
N PHE A 188 7.01 -27.71 -2.28
CA PHE A 188 7.90 -27.37 -1.17
C PHE A 188 8.74 -26.10 -1.42
N GLY A 189 8.80 -25.21 -0.42
CA GLY A 189 9.84 -24.19 -0.27
C GLY A 189 9.53 -22.84 -0.93
N TRP A 190 8.33 -22.67 -1.46
CA TRP A 190 7.84 -21.40 -1.99
C TRP A 190 7.27 -20.52 -0.87
N GLU A 191 6.81 -21.13 0.22
CA GLU A 191 6.34 -20.47 1.45
C GLU A 191 7.40 -19.49 2.01
N ARG A 192 8.67 -19.78 1.69
CA ARG A 192 9.91 -19.10 2.07
C ARG A 192 10.28 -17.89 1.20
N ASP A 193 9.59 -17.66 0.09
CA ASP A 193 9.89 -16.56 -0.84
C ASP A 193 8.64 -15.78 -1.19
N GLY A 194 8.33 -14.71 -0.45
CA GLY A 194 7.16 -13.90 -0.78
C GLY A 194 6.62 -13.08 0.37
N LEU A 195 5.61 -12.27 0.05
CA LEU A 195 4.82 -11.55 1.04
C LEU A 195 3.57 -12.38 1.38
N ARG A 196 3.34 -12.59 2.67
CA ARG A 196 2.10 -13.18 3.19
C ARG A 196 1.14 -12.08 3.65
N GLY A 197 -0.13 -12.24 3.33
CA GLY A 197 -1.18 -11.31 3.77
C GLY A 197 -2.44 -12.04 4.21
N HIS A 198 -2.94 -11.71 5.38
CA HIS A 198 -4.13 -12.29 5.98
C HIS A 198 -5.28 -11.30 5.84
N VAL A 199 -6.43 -11.78 5.37
CA VAL A 199 -7.61 -10.94 5.12
C VAL A 199 -8.69 -11.32 6.12
N PHE A 200 -9.05 -10.34 6.93
CA PHE A 200 -10.15 -10.43 7.87
C PHE A 200 -11.32 -9.62 7.33
N ALA A 201 -12.53 -10.16 7.41
CA ALA A 201 -13.73 -9.44 7.00
C ALA A 201 -14.71 -9.34 8.15
N ASP A 202 -15.46 -8.23 8.20
CA ASP A 202 -16.58 -8.08 9.12
C ASP A 202 -17.71 -9.07 8.77
N THR A 203 -18.70 -9.17 9.66
CA THR A 203 -19.84 -10.09 9.48
C THR A 203 -20.69 -9.76 8.26
N GLU A 204 -20.63 -8.53 7.75
CA GLU A 204 -21.36 -8.05 6.58
C GLU A 204 -20.53 -8.10 5.28
N ASN A 205 -19.23 -8.45 5.34
CA ASN A 205 -18.26 -8.30 4.24
C ASN A 205 -18.20 -6.89 3.63
N LYS A 206 -18.51 -5.86 4.43
CA LYS A 206 -18.47 -4.44 4.03
C LYS A 206 -17.21 -3.73 4.50
N THR A 207 -16.47 -4.33 5.42
CA THR A 207 -15.15 -3.84 5.81
C THR A 207 -14.20 -5.02 5.83
N VAL A 208 -13.00 -4.82 5.28
CA VAL A 208 -11.92 -5.80 5.30
C VAL A 208 -10.65 -5.20 5.89
N ILE A 209 -9.97 -5.96 6.73
CA ILE A 209 -8.64 -5.65 7.27
C ILE A 209 -7.62 -6.56 6.59
N ILE A 210 -6.61 -5.97 5.98
CA ILE A 210 -5.47 -6.69 5.42
C ILE A 210 -4.31 -6.59 6.40
N GLY A 211 -3.95 -7.71 7.03
CA GLY A 211 -2.77 -7.87 7.86
C GLY A 211 -1.59 -8.37 7.05
N LEU A 212 -0.51 -7.59 6.93
CA LEU A 212 0.70 -8.02 6.22
C LEU A 212 1.76 -8.53 7.19
N LYS A 213 2.30 -9.72 6.89
CA LYS A 213 3.40 -10.32 7.65
C LYS A 213 4.66 -9.47 7.51
N GLY A 214 5.38 -9.25 8.62
CA GLY A 214 6.71 -8.65 8.61
C GLY A 214 7.84 -9.69 8.61
N THR A 215 9.00 -9.32 9.12
CA THR A 215 10.21 -10.16 9.05
C THR A 215 10.16 -11.37 9.97
N SER A 216 10.36 -12.57 9.40
CA SER A 216 10.64 -13.78 10.18
C SER A 216 12.09 -13.73 10.68
N LEU A 217 12.28 -13.47 11.97
CA LEU A 217 13.60 -13.59 12.59
C LEU A 217 13.86 -15.07 12.93
N PRO A 218 15.01 -15.65 12.55
CA PRO A 218 15.32 -17.09 12.75
C PRO A 218 15.29 -17.60 14.20
N TYR A 219 15.14 -16.72 15.18
CA TYR A 219 15.07 -17.07 16.61
C TYR A 219 13.62 -17.08 17.16
N PHE A 220 12.68 -16.43 16.48
CA PHE A 220 11.29 -16.27 16.90
C PHE A 220 10.28 -16.95 15.98
N ASP A 221 10.73 -17.33 14.79
CA ASP A 221 9.98 -18.02 13.75
C ASP A 221 10.94 -19.06 13.13
N ASP A 222 10.43 -20.07 12.43
CA ASP A 222 11.22 -21.13 11.80
C ASP A 222 12.21 -20.64 10.70
N GLY A 223 12.26 -19.31 10.50
CA GLY A 223 13.24 -18.61 9.68
C GLY A 223 12.91 -18.66 8.19
N GLU A 224 11.70 -19.08 7.82
CA GLU A 224 11.35 -19.45 6.47
C GLU A 224 11.55 -18.34 5.42
N THR A 225 11.12 -17.10 5.69
CA THR A 225 11.29 -15.95 4.76
C THR A 225 12.47 -15.03 5.11
N SER A 226 13.22 -15.36 6.16
CA SER A 226 14.16 -14.47 6.88
C SER A 226 15.14 -13.70 5.99
N ASN A 227 15.72 -14.32 4.96
CA ASN A 227 16.71 -13.66 4.10
C ASN A 227 16.10 -12.57 3.20
N ASN A 228 14.91 -12.81 2.66
CA ASN A 228 14.21 -11.85 1.79
C ASN A 228 13.57 -10.73 2.61
N ASP A 229 13.11 -11.06 3.81
CA ASP A 229 12.59 -10.09 4.76
C ASP A 229 13.69 -9.10 5.19
N ILE A 230 14.86 -9.60 5.62
CA ILE A 230 16.03 -8.77 5.96
C ILE A 230 16.49 -7.92 4.76
N LEU A 231 16.37 -8.45 3.54
CA LEU A 231 16.68 -7.68 2.33
C LEU A 231 15.71 -6.50 2.18
N ASN A 232 14.40 -6.71 2.35
CA ASN A 232 13.40 -5.65 2.25
C ASN A 232 13.48 -4.66 3.43
N ASP A 233 13.77 -5.13 4.64
CA ASP A 233 14.09 -4.26 5.79
C ASP A 233 15.21 -3.30 5.46
N ASN A 234 16.31 -3.82 4.90
CA ASN A 234 17.43 -2.98 4.51
C ASN A 234 17.08 -2.11 3.29
N LEU A 235 16.27 -2.56 2.34
CA LEU A 235 15.87 -1.74 1.19
C LEU A 235 15.02 -0.54 1.62
N PHE A 236 14.03 -0.73 2.50
CA PHE A 236 13.15 0.33 2.96
C PHE A 236 13.78 1.17 4.08
N GLY A 237 14.41 0.52 5.05
CA GLY A 237 14.90 1.13 6.29
C GLY A 237 16.36 1.57 6.27
N SER A 238 17.20 1.03 5.38
CA SER A 238 18.61 1.44 5.33
C SER A 238 18.83 2.67 4.42
N CYS A 239 19.80 3.48 4.82
CA CYS A 239 20.49 4.33 3.88
C CYS A 239 21.32 3.42 2.98
N CYS A 240 20.82 3.11 1.80
CA CYS A 240 21.58 2.56 0.67
C CYS A 240 22.93 3.30 0.39
N CYS A 241 23.12 4.47 1.00
CA CYS A 241 24.29 5.36 0.95
C CYS A 241 25.24 5.28 2.15
N GLY A 242 24.81 4.65 3.24
CA GLY A 242 25.60 4.49 4.46
C GLY A 242 26.16 3.08 4.53
N GLN A 243 27.48 2.96 4.61
CA GLN A 243 28.11 1.77 5.20
C GLN A 243 28.20 2.00 6.71
N GLY A 244 27.92 0.97 7.52
CA GLY A 244 28.21 0.99 8.96
C GLY A 244 27.02 1.00 9.92
N GLY A 245 25.88 0.40 9.54
CA GLY A 245 24.84 0.05 10.50
C GLY A 245 25.23 -1.11 11.42
N GLN A 246 24.33 -1.51 12.33
CA GLN A 246 24.54 -2.69 13.20
C GLN A 246 24.80 -3.95 12.36
N TYR A 247 25.34 -5.02 12.97
CA TYR A 247 25.79 -6.25 12.29
C TYR A 247 24.77 -6.92 11.34
N ALA A 248 23.47 -6.58 11.44
CA ALA A 248 22.41 -7.04 10.56
C ALA A 248 22.21 -6.21 9.27
N TRP A 249 22.89 -5.05 9.14
CA TRP A 249 22.72 -4.11 8.02
C TRP A 249 23.61 -4.52 6.85
N LYS A 250 23.01 -4.96 5.76
CA LYS A 250 23.72 -5.37 4.55
C LYS A 250 23.65 -4.28 3.48
N LYS A 251 24.71 -4.15 2.68
CA LYS A 251 24.68 -3.30 1.49
C LYS A 251 23.65 -3.88 0.50
N VAL A 252 22.58 -3.14 0.23
CA VAL A 252 21.48 -3.60 -0.64
C VAL A 252 21.48 -2.97 -2.04
N CYS A 253 22.32 -1.96 -2.26
CA CYS A 253 22.51 -1.34 -3.58
C CYS A 253 23.93 -0.78 -3.75
N ASP A 254 24.35 -0.62 -5.01
CA ASP A 254 25.68 -0.09 -5.39
C ASP A 254 25.63 1.38 -5.85
N CYS A 255 24.72 2.17 -5.25
CA CYS A 255 24.44 3.55 -5.69
C CYS A 255 25.32 4.62 -5.05
N GLN A 256 26.27 4.22 -4.21
CA GLN A 256 27.21 5.10 -3.55
C GLN A 256 28.23 5.64 -4.56
N THR A 257 28.38 6.97 -4.62
CA THR A 257 29.37 7.65 -5.45
C THR A 257 30.60 8.09 -4.65
N SER A 258 30.46 8.32 -3.34
CA SER A 258 31.57 8.55 -2.40
C SER A 258 31.14 8.21 -0.96
N THR A 259 32.06 8.32 0.01
CA THR A 259 31.85 7.95 1.43
C THR A 259 30.55 8.47 2.06
N SER A 260 30.03 9.62 1.60
CA SER A 260 28.78 10.21 2.09
C SER A 260 27.82 10.68 0.98
N THR A 261 28.02 10.24 -0.27
CA THR A 261 27.17 10.66 -1.41
C THR A 261 26.67 9.48 -2.22
N CYS A 262 25.48 9.65 -2.80
CA CYS A 262 24.85 8.69 -3.69
C CYS A 262 24.21 9.35 -4.89
N ASN A 263 24.05 8.55 -5.94
CA ASN A 263 23.18 8.87 -7.05
C ASN A 263 21.71 8.59 -6.70
N SER A 264 20.89 9.64 -6.60
CA SER A 264 19.46 9.54 -6.25
C SER A 264 18.66 8.69 -7.23
N SER A 265 18.86 8.86 -8.54
CA SER A 265 18.19 8.08 -9.58
C SER A 265 18.51 6.58 -9.46
N CYS A 266 19.76 6.21 -9.15
CA CYS A 266 20.16 4.84 -8.88
C CYS A 266 19.45 4.28 -7.64
N LEU A 267 19.35 5.05 -6.56
CA LEU A 267 18.69 4.63 -5.32
C LEU A 267 17.22 4.28 -5.58
N MET A 268 16.52 5.16 -6.29
CA MET A 268 15.11 4.97 -6.63
C MET A 268 14.91 3.76 -7.55
N THR A 269 15.75 3.64 -8.59
CA THR A 269 15.75 2.48 -9.48
C THR A 269 16.01 1.18 -8.71
N SER A 270 17.00 1.19 -7.81
CA SER A 270 17.36 0.02 -7.01
C SER A 270 16.24 -0.36 -6.05
N LEU A 271 15.64 0.62 -5.35
CA LEU A 271 14.52 0.37 -4.47
C LEU A 271 13.34 -0.17 -5.25
N ARG A 272 12.91 0.46 -6.34
CA ARG A 272 11.77 -0.01 -7.13
C ARG A 272 12.00 -1.41 -7.70
N ARG A 273 13.17 -1.68 -8.29
CA ARG A 273 13.45 -2.99 -8.90
C ARG A 273 13.56 -4.12 -7.88
N LYS A 274 13.97 -3.82 -6.64
CA LYS A 274 14.23 -4.83 -5.61
C LYS A 274 13.18 -4.87 -4.49
N SER A 275 12.29 -3.88 -4.40
CA SER A 275 11.18 -3.82 -3.42
C SER A 275 10.04 -4.77 -3.81
N SER A 276 10.37 -6.04 -3.95
CA SER A 276 9.45 -7.09 -4.35
C SER A 276 8.22 -7.15 -3.43
N TYR A 277 8.34 -6.73 -2.16
CA TYR A 277 7.23 -6.75 -1.20
C TYR A 277 6.23 -5.61 -1.43
N TYR A 278 6.69 -4.41 -1.83
CA TYR A 278 5.77 -3.33 -2.19
C TYR A 278 4.94 -3.71 -3.43
N HIS A 279 5.58 -4.28 -4.45
CA HIS A 279 4.88 -4.79 -5.64
C HIS A 279 3.93 -5.95 -5.31
N ALA A 280 4.36 -6.86 -4.45
CA ALA A 280 3.53 -7.97 -3.99
C ALA A 280 2.29 -7.48 -3.23
N ALA A 281 2.44 -6.49 -2.35
CA ALA A 281 1.33 -5.89 -1.60
C ALA A 281 0.32 -5.21 -2.53
N ARG A 282 0.78 -4.46 -3.54
CA ARG A 282 -0.12 -3.86 -4.55
C ARG A 282 -0.90 -4.93 -5.32
N HIS A 283 -0.25 -6.02 -5.70
CA HIS A 283 -0.91 -7.13 -6.39
C HIS A 283 -1.98 -7.80 -5.51
N LEU A 284 -1.65 -8.04 -4.25
CA LEU A 284 -2.56 -8.59 -3.25
C LEU A 284 -3.77 -7.65 -3.04
N TYR A 285 -3.54 -6.34 -2.90
CA TYR A 285 -4.59 -5.33 -2.77
C TYR A 285 -5.56 -5.33 -3.94
N HIS A 286 -5.07 -5.37 -5.18
CA HIS A 286 -5.92 -5.42 -6.37
C HIS A 286 -6.74 -6.70 -6.47
N ASN A 287 -6.21 -7.82 -5.99
CA ASN A 287 -6.96 -9.07 -5.97
C ASN A 287 -8.06 -9.06 -4.90
N ILE A 288 -7.76 -8.55 -3.71
CA ILE A 288 -8.74 -8.44 -2.63
C ILE A 288 -9.86 -7.48 -2.99
N THR A 289 -9.54 -6.31 -3.54
CA THR A 289 -10.56 -5.34 -3.98
C THR A 289 -11.39 -5.85 -5.16
N ALA A 290 -10.89 -6.79 -5.96
CA ALA A 290 -11.71 -7.46 -6.98
C ALA A 290 -12.72 -8.45 -6.37
N ILE A 291 -12.41 -9.03 -5.20
CA ILE A 291 -13.30 -9.98 -4.48
C ILE A 291 -14.25 -9.23 -3.53
N TYR A 292 -13.82 -8.08 -3.02
CA TYR A 292 -14.58 -7.19 -2.13
C TYR A 292 -14.74 -5.80 -2.78
N PRO A 293 -15.50 -5.68 -3.89
CA PRO A 293 -15.56 -4.44 -4.69
C PRO A 293 -16.20 -3.26 -3.96
N ASP A 294 -17.11 -3.53 -3.02
CA ASP A 294 -17.89 -2.51 -2.31
C ASP A 294 -17.47 -2.34 -0.84
N ALA A 295 -16.39 -3.01 -0.41
CA ALA A 295 -15.94 -2.96 0.98
C ALA A 295 -14.95 -1.82 1.25
N ASP A 296 -15.03 -1.24 2.44
CA ASP A 296 -13.96 -0.41 2.98
C ASP A 296 -12.73 -1.28 3.30
N VAL A 297 -11.53 -0.82 2.93
CA VAL A 297 -10.28 -1.55 3.15
C VAL A 297 -9.43 -0.81 4.18
N TRP A 298 -9.07 -1.50 5.25
CA TRP A 298 -8.11 -1.05 6.26
C TRP A 298 -6.87 -1.92 6.26
N LEU A 299 -5.74 -1.36 6.67
CA LEU A 299 -4.44 -2.04 6.64
C LEU A 299 -3.84 -2.15 8.04
N THR A 300 -3.11 -3.24 8.27
CA THR A 300 -2.30 -3.41 9.47
C THR A 300 -1.07 -4.27 9.24
N GLY A 301 -0.05 -4.09 10.06
CA GLY A 301 1.15 -4.89 10.03
C GLY A 301 2.13 -4.51 11.12
N HIS A 302 3.03 -5.44 11.41
CA HIS A 302 4.11 -5.27 12.38
C HIS A 302 5.47 -5.23 11.66
N SER A 303 6.41 -4.42 12.18
CA SER A 303 7.78 -4.32 11.65
C SER A 303 7.78 -4.04 10.13
N LEU A 304 8.46 -4.84 9.31
CA LEU A 304 8.40 -4.76 7.84
C LEU A 304 6.98 -4.74 7.28
N GLY A 305 6.08 -5.55 7.83
CA GLY A 305 4.69 -5.62 7.39
C GLY A 305 3.93 -4.32 7.67
N GLY A 306 4.30 -3.62 8.75
CA GLY A 306 3.82 -2.28 9.06
C GLY A 306 4.27 -1.25 8.03
N VAL A 307 5.54 -1.27 7.65
CA VAL A 307 6.10 -0.38 6.62
C VAL A 307 5.42 -0.62 5.26
N VAL A 308 5.29 -1.87 4.83
CA VAL A 308 4.61 -2.20 3.57
C VAL A 308 3.13 -1.79 3.60
N SER A 309 2.46 -1.96 4.74
CA SER A 309 1.07 -1.52 4.94
C SER A 309 0.94 -0.01 4.84
N SER A 310 1.82 0.76 5.48
CA SER A 310 1.83 2.21 5.41
C SER A 310 2.11 2.72 3.99
N LEU A 311 3.10 2.15 3.29
CA LEU A 311 3.36 2.48 1.88
C LEU A 311 2.15 2.21 0.99
N LEU A 312 1.44 1.10 1.22
CA LEU A 312 0.19 0.77 0.53
C LEU A 312 -0.93 1.76 0.89
N GLY A 313 -1.03 2.15 2.16
CA GLY A 313 -1.96 3.15 2.67
C GLY A 313 -1.74 4.53 2.05
N LEU A 314 -0.50 4.97 1.91
CA LEU A 314 -0.13 6.20 1.20
C LEU A 314 -0.46 6.11 -0.29
N THR A 315 -0.25 4.94 -0.91
CA THR A 315 -0.50 4.74 -2.35
C THR A 315 -1.98 4.87 -2.70
N TYR A 316 -2.87 4.28 -1.89
CA TYR A 316 -4.30 4.17 -2.19
C TYR A 316 -5.21 4.96 -1.24
N GLY A 317 -4.64 5.76 -0.33
CA GLY A 317 -5.40 6.52 0.67
C GLY A 317 -6.29 5.63 1.53
N LEU A 318 -5.67 4.72 2.29
CA LEU A 318 -6.35 3.72 3.11
C LEU A 318 -6.02 3.92 4.60
N PRO A 319 -7.03 3.83 5.51
CA PRO A 319 -6.77 3.82 6.94
C PRO A 319 -5.82 2.69 7.33
N THR A 320 -4.76 3.04 8.06
CA THR A 320 -3.67 2.10 8.37
C THR A 320 -3.23 2.25 9.82
N ILE A 321 -3.13 1.14 10.54
CA ILE A 321 -2.54 1.08 11.88
C ILE A 321 -1.33 0.15 11.81
N THR A 322 -0.16 0.59 12.23
CA THR A 322 1.05 -0.24 12.21
C THR A 322 1.66 -0.36 13.60
N PHE A 323 2.38 -1.45 13.85
CA PHE A 323 3.06 -1.70 15.11
C PHE A 323 4.56 -1.88 14.90
N GLU A 324 5.38 -1.14 15.66
CA GLU A 324 6.84 -1.19 15.58
C GLU A 324 7.39 -1.06 14.14
N ALA A 325 6.70 -0.27 13.32
CA ALA A 325 7.17 0.05 11.98
C ALA A 325 8.35 1.04 12.08
N PHE A 326 9.43 0.78 11.36
CA PHE A 326 10.51 1.74 11.22
C PHE A 326 10.10 2.89 10.29
N PRO A 327 10.79 4.06 10.32
CA PRO A 327 10.43 5.19 9.47
C PRO A 327 10.42 4.86 7.98
N ASP A 328 9.32 5.21 7.31
CA ASP A 328 9.02 4.81 5.94
C ASP A 328 8.87 6.00 4.96
N ALA A 329 8.90 7.24 5.44
CA ALA A 329 8.77 8.44 4.60
C ALA A 329 9.83 8.53 3.49
N LEU A 330 11.07 8.13 3.79
CA LEU A 330 12.14 8.09 2.80
C LEU A 330 11.92 6.98 1.76
N ALA A 331 11.39 5.83 2.19
CA ALA A 331 11.01 4.75 1.28
C ALA A 331 9.86 5.19 0.36
N ALA A 332 8.83 5.85 0.90
CA ALA A 332 7.71 6.41 0.15
C ALA A 332 8.19 7.38 -0.94
N ARG A 333 9.07 8.32 -0.59
CA ARG A 333 9.66 9.24 -1.57
C ARG A 333 10.47 8.52 -2.64
N ARG A 334 11.29 7.53 -2.26
CA ARG A 334 12.13 6.77 -3.20
C ARG A 334 11.32 5.84 -4.11
N LEU A 335 10.14 5.42 -3.67
CA LEU A 335 9.15 4.71 -4.48
C LEU A 335 8.36 5.65 -5.41
N SER A 336 8.62 6.96 -5.35
CA SER A 336 7.89 7.98 -6.10
C SER A 336 6.40 8.06 -5.75
N LEU A 337 6.04 7.76 -4.49
CA LEU A 337 4.65 7.90 -4.07
C LEU A 337 4.24 9.38 -4.19
N PRO A 338 3.12 9.68 -4.87
CA PRO A 338 2.64 11.05 -5.02
C PRO A 338 2.26 11.62 -3.65
N THR A 339 2.50 12.92 -3.46
CA THR A 339 2.21 13.62 -2.20
C THR A 339 1.36 14.86 -2.47
N PRO A 340 0.46 15.25 -1.56
CA PRO A 340 -0.36 16.43 -1.76
C PRO A 340 0.49 17.71 -1.80
N PRO A 341 0.02 18.78 -2.46
CA PRO A 341 0.71 20.06 -2.45
C PRO A 341 0.97 20.55 -1.02
N GLY A 342 2.18 21.04 -0.76
CA GLY A 342 2.60 21.51 0.57
C GLY A 342 3.11 20.43 1.51
N TYR A 343 3.09 19.15 1.12
CA TYR A 343 3.72 18.08 1.89
C TYR A 343 5.24 18.25 1.94
N SER A 344 5.84 18.09 3.12
CA SER A 344 7.28 17.94 3.27
C SER A 344 7.63 16.88 4.32
N ILE A 345 8.70 16.12 4.08
CA ILE A 345 9.15 15.07 5.01
C ILE A 345 9.60 15.74 6.31
N GLY A 346 9.06 15.26 7.43
CA GLY A 346 9.33 15.82 8.76
C GLY A 346 8.34 16.91 9.18
N ASP A 347 7.41 17.29 8.30
CA ASP A 347 6.28 18.13 8.70
C ASP A 347 5.28 17.29 9.50
N VAL A 348 5.10 17.66 10.76
CA VAL A 348 4.18 17.03 11.72
C VAL A 348 2.81 17.70 11.70
N GLU A 349 2.63 18.79 10.94
CA GLU A 349 1.34 19.47 10.86
C GLU A 349 0.36 18.79 9.88
N LYS A 350 -0.79 18.35 10.42
CA LYS A 350 -2.07 18.06 9.74
C LYS A 350 -2.01 17.45 8.34
N HIS A 351 -1.23 16.39 8.15
CA HIS A 351 -1.42 15.50 7.01
C HIS A 351 -2.52 14.49 7.35
N TYR A 352 -3.66 14.62 6.70
CA TYR A 352 -4.79 13.70 6.80
C TYR A 352 -4.47 12.36 6.09
N THR A 353 -3.43 11.65 6.52
CA THR A 353 -3.03 10.37 5.88
C THR A 353 -3.88 9.20 6.37
N ALA A 354 -4.49 9.33 7.55
CA ALA A 354 -5.16 8.24 8.28
C ALA A 354 -4.22 7.05 8.58
N ILE A 355 -2.91 7.31 8.72
CA ILE A 355 -1.89 6.32 9.08
C ILE A 355 -1.43 6.61 10.51
N TYR A 356 -1.46 5.58 11.35
CA TYR A 356 -1.09 5.67 12.76
C TYR A 356 -0.04 4.61 13.08
N HIS A 357 1.13 5.08 13.53
CA HIS A 357 2.23 4.21 13.95
C HIS A 357 2.25 4.09 15.47
N PHE A 358 2.05 2.86 15.98
CA PHE A 358 2.20 2.53 17.38
C PHE A 358 3.55 1.86 17.59
N GLY A 359 4.24 2.22 18.66
CA GLY A 359 5.52 1.62 19.01
C GLY A 359 5.76 1.63 20.51
N HIS A 360 6.72 0.82 20.93
CA HIS A 360 7.10 0.62 22.32
C HIS A 360 8.47 1.28 22.56
N THR A 361 8.61 2.01 23.66
CA THR A 361 9.83 2.80 23.92
C THR A 361 11.09 1.97 24.13
N ALA A 362 10.93 0.68 24.44
CA ALA A 362 12.02 -0.29 24.52
C ALA A 362 12.40 -0.91 23.17
N ASP A 363 11.59 -0.74 22.12
CA ASP A 363 11.90 -1.26 20.79
C ASP A 363 12.94 -0.36 20.09
N PRO A 364 14.11 -0.89 19.68
CA PRO A 364 15.09 -0.13 18.93
C PRO A 364 14.65 0.23 17.49
N VAL A 365 13.66 -0.46 16.91
CA VAL A 365 13.17 -0.26 15.53
C VAL A 365 12.51 1.11 15.39
N GLY A 366 11.75 1.56 16.40
CA GLY A 366 11.09 2.86 16.42
C GLY A 366 12.01 4.05 16.76
N LYS A 367 13.28 3.82 17.16
CA LYS A 367 14.18 4.89 17.64
C LYS A 367 14.66 5.87 16.57
N CYS A 368 14.25 5.71 15.31
CA CYS A 368 14.50 6.68 14.24
C CYS A 368 13.32 7.63 13.97
N LEU A 369 12.30 7.65 14.84
CA LEU A 369 11.14 8.57 14.76
C LEU A 369 11.42 10.00 15.30
N SER A 370 12.69 10.40 15.45
CA SER A 370 13.07 11.73 15.95
C SER A 370 13.78 12.57 14.91
#